data_AF-A0A2H6AX23-F1
#
_entry.id   AF-A0A2H6AX23-F1
#
_cell.length_a   1.000
_cell.length_b   1.000
_cell.length_c   1.000
_cell.angle_alpha   90.00
_cell.angle_beta   90.00
_cell.angle_gamma   90.00
#
_symmetry.space_group_name_H-M   'P 1'
#
loop_
_entity.id
_entity.type
_entity.pdbx_description
1 polymer ?
#
loop_
_entity_poly.entity_id
_entity_poly.type
_entity_poly.pdbx_seq_one_letter_code
_entity_poly.pdbx_strand_id
1 'polypeptide(L)'
;MLISRIENRIRETGGARSDDNVETLKRRLQVYHAQTRPLLDYYRERGLLYVVDGTRSIDEVSRAIEEILARIGTPAEDRGGPAS
;
A
#
# COMPACT_ATOMS: atom_id res chain seq x y z
N MET A 1 -5.87 2.55 14.85
CA MET A 1 -5.32 3.72 14.12
C MET A 1 -4.00 3.34 13.46
N LEU A 2 -3.42 4.18 12.57
CA LEU A 2 -2.13 3.92 11.92
C LEU A 2 -1.01 3.68 12.94
N ILE A 3 -1.03 4.43 14.05
CA ILE A 3 -0.12 4.27 15.19
C ILE A 3 -0.24 2.85 15.78
N SER A 4 -1.46 2.37 16.01
CA SER A 4 -1.71 1.02 16.53
C SER A 4 -1.17 -0.09 15.62
N ARG A 5 -1.16 0.13 14.30
CA ARG A 5 -0.57 -0.82 13.33
C ARG A 5 0.95 -0.85 13.41
N ILE A 6 1.58 0.30 13.66
CA ILE A 6 3.03 0.39 13.89
C ILE A 6 3.40 -0.31 15.21
N GLU A 7 2.61 -0.09 16.27
CA GLU A 7 2.79 -0.79 17.56
C GLU A 7 2.65 -2.31 17.43
N ASN A 8 1.66 -2.79 16.66
CA ASN A 8 1.52 -4.22 16.36
C ASN A 8 2.75 -4.77 15.63
N ARG A 9 3.26 -4.05 14.63
CA ARG A 9 4.46 -4.46 13.89
C ARG A 9 5.67 -4.60 14.81
N ILE A 10 5.91 -3.62 15.69
CA ILE A 10 7.02 -3.66 16.66
C ILE A 10 6.95 -4.91 17.55
N ARG A 11 5.73 -5.30 17.98
CA ARG A 11 5.50 -6.52 18.76
C ARG A 11 5.75 -7.79 17.96
N GLU A 12 5.26 -7.86 16.72
CA GLU A 12 5.31 -9.07 15.89
C GLU A 12 6.70 -9.33 15.30
N THR A 13 7.50 -8.30 15.00
CA THR A 13 8.82 -8.46 14.36
C THR A 13 10.00 -8.55 15.33
N GLY A 14 9.76 -8.66 16.64
CA GLY A 14 10.81 -8.87 17.65
C GLY A 14 11.76 -7.68 17.86
N GLY A 15 11.39 -6.49 17.37
CA GLY A 15 12.18 -5.28 17.47
C GLY A 15 11.59 -4.17 16.62
N ALA A 16 11.65 -2.94 17.14
CA ALA A 16 11.29 -1.75 16.38
C ALA A 16 12.36 -1.49 15.31
N ARG A 17 11.94 -1.18 14.07
CA ARG A 17 12.88 -0.56 13.13
C ARG A 17 13.31 0.79 13.74
N SER A 18 14.52 1.25 13.45
CA SER A 18 15.04 2.52 13.99
C SER A 18 14.16 3.74 13.65
N ASP A 19 13.26 3.59 12.68
CA ASP A 19 12.32 4.58 12.18
C ASP A 19 10.90 4.47 12.79
N ASP A 20 10.66 3.54 13.72
CA ASP A 20 9.36 3.33 14.37
C ASP A 20 9.23 4.18 15.65
N ASN A 21 9.22 5.51 15.47
CA ASN A 21 8.93 6.47 16.55
C ASN A 21 8.02 7.61 16.06
N VAL A 22 7.43 8.35 17.02
CA VAL A 22 6.45 9.42 16.74
C VAL A 22 7.04 10.52 15.87
N GLU A 23 8.30 10.90 16.09
CA GLU A 23 8.95 11.96 15.33
C GLU A 23 9.16 11.55 13.87
N THR A 24 9.61 10.32 13.64
CA THR A 24 9.72 9.75 12.31
C THR A 24 8.37 9.63 11.61
N LEU A 25 7.30 9.27 12.34
CA LEU A 25 5.94 9.24 11.79
C LEU A 25 5.49 10.64 11.34
N LYS A 26 5.70 11.67 12.15
CA LYS A 26 5.39 13.05 11.78
C LYS A 26 6.13 13.48 10.52
N ARG A 27 7.44 13.20 10.46
CA ARG A 27 8.27 13.51 9.28
C ARG A 27 7.77 12.77 8.03
N ARG A 28 7.41 11.49 8.16
CA ARG A 28 6.82 10.69 7.07
C ARG A 28 5.50 11.28 6.57
N LEU A 29 4.62 11.70 7.47
CA LEU A 29 3.37 12.35 7.11
C LEU A 29 3.59 13.70 6.40
N GLN A 30 4.53 14.51 6.88
CA GLN A 30 4.91 15.76 6.22
C GLN A 30 5.41 15.52 4.79
N VAL A 31 6.33 14.56 4.60
CA VAL A 31 6.84 14.19 3.27
C VAL A 31 5.71 13.67 2.38
N TYR A 32 4.84 12.81 2.91
CA TYR A 32 3.67 12.32 2.17
C TYR A 32 2.80 13.48 1.67
N HIS A 33 2.46 14.44 2.54
CA HIS A 33 1.63 15.58 2.16
C HIS A 33 2.32 16.51 1.14
N ALA A 34 3.63 16.73 1.27
CA ALA A 34 4.38 17.63 0.40
C ALA A 34 4.70 17.02 -0.97
N GLN A 35 4.99 15.72 -1.04
CA GLN A 35 5.57 15.09 -2.23
C GLN A 35 4.69 13.98 -2.82
N THR A 36 4.04 13.16 -2.00
CA THR A 36 3.29 12.00 -2.49
C THR A 36 1.83 12.34 -2.81
N ARG A 37 1.16 13.11 -1.94
CA ARG A 37 -0.25 13.49 -2.12
C ARG A 37 -0.51 14.22 -3.44
N PRO A 38 0.31 15.18 -3.90
CA PRO A 38 0.09 15.84 -5.19
C PRO A 38 0.12 14.89 -6.39
N LEU A 39 0.88 13.78 -6.30
CA LEU A 39 0.92 12.78 -7.37
C LEU A 39 -0.43 12.06 -7.56
N LEU A 40 -1.27 12.00 -6.52
CA LEU A 40 -2.60 11.39 -6.64
C LEU A 40 -3.46 12.14 -7.65
N ASP A 41 -3.35 13.48 -7.70
CA ASP A 41 -4.09 14.30 -8.64
C ASP A 41 -3.64 14.01 -10.08
N TYR A 42 -2.32 13.95 -10.30
CA TYR A 42 -1.73 13.57 -11.59
C TYR A 42 -2.20 12.20 -12.10
N TYR A 43 -2.22 11.16 -11.25
CA TYR A 43 -2.70 9.84 -11.66
C TYR A 43 -4.24 9.78 -11.82
N ARG A 44 -4.98 10.57 -11.05
CA ARG A 44 -6.45 10.66 -11.15
C ARG A 44 -6.88 11.27 -12.48
N GLU A 45 -6.27 12.37 -12.89
CA GLU A 45 -6.56 13.04 -14.17
C GLU A 45 -6.33 12.12 -15.38
N ARG A 46 -5.40 11.16 -15.25
CA ARG A 46 -5.09 10.17 -16.30
C ARG A 46 -5.94 8.91 -16.23
N GLY A 47 -6.85 8.79 -15.25
CA GLY A 47 -7.65 7.59 -15.03
C GLY A 47 -6.84 6.37 -14.57
N LEU A 48 -5.63 6.58 -14.06
CA LEU A 48 -4.70 5.52 -13.63
C LEU A 48 -4.72 5.27 -12.12
N LEU A 49 -5.45 6.09 -11.36
CA LEU A 49 -5.57 5.95 -9.90
C LEU A 49 -6.76 5.05 -9.53
N TYR A 50 -6.48 3.95 -8.85
CA TYR A 50 -7.48 3.10 -8.18
C TYR A 50 -7.28 3.17 -6.67
N VAL A 51 -8.37 3.37 -5.91
CA VAL A 51 -8.32 3.59 -4.46
C VAL A 51 -8.91 2.40 -3.73
N VAL A 52 -8.18 1.87 -2.75
CA VAL A 52 -8.62 0.79 -1.85
C VAL A 52 -8.58 1.29 -0.41
N ASP A 53 -9.65 1.04 0.34
CA ASP A 53 -9.73 1.37 1.76
C ASP A 53 -8.96 0.34 2.59
N GLY A 54 -7.71 0.69 2.94
CA GLY A 54 -6.83 -0.18 3.73
C GLY A 54 -7.21 -0.33 5.21
N THR A 55 -8.30 0.30 5.68
CA THR A 55 -8.76 0.19 7.08
C THR A 55 -9.65 -1.03 7.32
N ARG A 56 -10.15 -1.66 6.25
CA ARG A 56 -10.97 -2.87 6.27
C ARG A 56 -10.19 -4.13 6.64
N SER A 57 -10.89 -5.27 6.73
CA SER A 57 -10.25 -6.57 6.94
C SER A 57 -9.32 -6.94 5.79
N ILE A 58 -8.38 -7.84 6.05
CA ILE A 58 -7.43 -8.32 5.02
C ILE A 58 -8.18 -8.90 3.83
N ASP A 59 -9.18 -9.75 4.06
CA ASP A 59 -9.95 -10.41 3.00
C ASP A 59 -10.72 -9.39 2.12
N GLU A 60 -11.26 -8.34 2.71
CA GLU A 60 -11.94 -7.27 1.96
C GLU A 60 -10.95 -6.46 1.11
N VAL A 61 -9.77 -6.16 1.65
CA VAL A 61 -8.72 -5.43 0.93
C VAL A 61 -8.20 -6.27 -0.23
N SER A 62 -7.92 -7.55 0.00
CA SER A 62 -7.43 -8.49 -1.04
C SER A 62 -8.42 -8.60 -2.19
N ARG A 63 -9.71 -8.83 -1.89
CA ARG A 63 -10.75 -8.91 -2.91
C ARG A 63 -10.87 -7.62 -3.73
N ALA A 64 -10.84 -6.46 -3.08
CA ALA A 64 -10.90 -5.17 -3.78
C ALA A 64 -9.71 -4.98 -4.74
N ILE A 65 -8.51 -5.45 -4.38
CA ILE A 65 -7.33 -5.41 -5.25
C ILE A 65 -7.52 -6.35 -6.45
N GLU A 66 -7.98 -7.58 -6.23
CA GLU A 66 -8.23 -8.56 -7.30
C GLU A 66 -9.25 -8.05 -8.32
N GLU A 67 -10.35 -7.44 -7.87
CA GLU A 67 -11.37 -6.85 -8.73
C GLU A 67 -10.80 -5.71 -9.61
N ILE A 68 -9.92 -4.87 -9.05
CA ILE A 68 -9.23 -3.82 -9.81
C ILE A 68 -8.32 -4.45 -10.87
N LEU A 69 -7.50 -5.44 -10.49
CA LEU A 69 -6.55 -6.11 -11.38
C LEU A 69 -7.24 -6.87 -12.54
N ALA A 70 -8.40 -7.48 -12.26
CA ALA A 70 -9.22 -8.12 -13.27
C ALA A 70 -9.78 -7.09 -14.27
N ARG A 71 -10.21 -5.92 -13.78
CA ARG A 71 -10.79 -4.86 -14.63
C ARG A 71 -9.78 -4.14 -15.52
N ILE A 72 -8.52 -4.01 -15.08
CA ILE A 72 -7.47 -3.40 -15.90
C ILE A 72 -6.91 -4.36 -16.96
N GLY A 73 -7.33 -5.64 -16.95
CA GLY A 73 -6.83 -6.65 -17.88
C GLY A 73 -5.34 -6.90 -17.64
N THR A 74 -5.01 -7.53 -16.51
CA THR A 74 -3.65 -8.07 -16.36
C THR A 74 -3.48 -9.17 -17.41
N PRO A 75 -2.43 -9.15 -18.26
CA PRO A 75 -2.11 -10.30 -19.10
C PRO A 75 -1.93 -11.49 -18.16
N ALA A 76 -2.77 -12.51 -18.34
CA ALA A 76 -2.54 -13.81 -17.72
C ALA A 76 -1.16 -14.30 -18.18
N GLU A 77 -0.26 -14.48 -17.22
CA GLU A 77 0.95 -15.29 -17.31
C GLU A 77 1.89 -15.03 -18.51
N ASP A 78 2.95 -14.24 -18.28
CA ASP A 78 4.24 -14.57 -18.91
C ASP A 78 4.81 -15.81 -18.19
N ARG A 79 4.39 -16.99 -18.65
CA ARG A 79 5.09 -18.25 -18.37
C ARG A 79 6.39 -18.27 -19.20
N GLY A 80 7.51 -17.96 -18.58
CA GLY A 80 8.82 -18.48 -19.00
C GLY A 80 9.34 -19.41 -17.90
N GLY A 81 9.56 -20.71 -18.08
CA GLY A 81 9.57 -21.59 -19.24
C GLY A 81 9.82 -23.03 -18.77
N PRO A 82 10.05 -24.02 -19.65
CA PRO A 82 9.80 -25.44 -19.38
C PRO A 82 10.88 -26.14 -18.53
N ALA A 83 10.42 -27.19 -17.83
CA ALA A 83 11.09 -28.43 -17.41
C ALA A 83 12.57 -28.40 -16.99
N SER A 84 12.81 -28.64 -15.70
CA SER A 84 13.57 -29.81 -15.20
C SER A 84 13.22 -30.05 -13.73
#